data_AF-A0A9E1X3Y5-F1
#
_entry.id   AF-A0A9E1X3Y5-F1
#
_cell.length_a   1.000
_cell.length_b   1.000
_cell.length_c   1.000
_cell.angle_alpha   90.00
_cell.angle_beta   90.00
_cell.angle_gamma   90.00
#
_symmetry.space_group_name_H-M   'P 1'
#
loop_
_entity.id
_entity.type
_entity.pdbx_description
1 polymer ?
#
loop_
_entity_poly.entity_id
_entity_poly.type
_entity_poly.pdbx_seq_one_letter_code
_entity_poly.pdbx_strand_id
1 'polypeptide(L)' 'MTERLYLRDAELRSFEAEVVAVDGNRIELDRTAFYATSGGQPHDTGHLVWATGAASVTDVRTVDGHLLHTVAGPIPT' A
#
# COMPACT_ATOMS: atom_id res chain seq x y z
N MET A 1 -0.75 -13.18 -0.06
CA MET A 1 0.66 -12.79 0.08
C MET A 1 0.94 -11.71 -0.94
N THR A 2 1.24 -10.49 -0.50
CA THR A 2 1.52 -9.35 -1.39
C THR A 2 2.88 -9.48 -2.06
N GLU A 3 2.94 -9.29 -3.39
CA GLU A 3 4.19 -9.16 -4.13
C GLU A 3 4.84 -7.79 -3.87
N ARG A 4 6.11 -7.78 -3.46
CA ARG A 4 6.86 -6.56 -3.10
C ARG A 4 7.70 -6.09 -4.30
N LEU A 5 7.16 -5.15 -5.08
CA LEU A 5 7.76 -4.67 -6.33
C LEU A 5 9.10 -3.95 -6.11
N TYR A 6 9.24 -3.25 -4.99
CA TYR A 6 10.46 -2.52 -4.60
C TYR A 6 11.70 -3.42 -4.42
N LEU A 7 11.53 -4.75 -4.30
CA LEU A 7 12.65 -5.69 -4.27
C LEU A 7 13.29 -5.90 -5.65
N ARG A 8 12.55 -5.62 -6.73
CA ARG A 8 13.03 -5.74 -8.11
C ARG A 8 13.44 -4.38 -8.68
N ASP A 9 12.69 -3.34 -8.37
CA ASP A 9 12.95 -1.98 -8.81
C ASP A 9 12.63 -0.99 -7.68
N ALA A 10 13.67 -0.48 -7.03
CA ALA A 10 13.55 0.46 -5.92
C ALA A 10 13.17 1.89 -6.38
N GLU A 11 13.28 2.20 -7.67
CA GLU A 11 12.93 3.52 -8.22
C GLU A 11 11.49 3.56 -8.76
N LEU A 12 10.76 2.43 -8.72
CA LEU A 12 9.38 2.33 -9.20
C LEU A 12 8.43 3.17 -8.35
N ARG A 13 7.97 4.31 -8.89
CA ARG A 13 7.09 5.25 -8.17
C ARG A 13 5.60 5.10 -8.46
N SER A 14 5.23 4.37 -9.51
CA SER A 14 3.84 4.15 -9.93
C SER A 14 3.66 2.71 -10.39
N PHE A 15 2.54 2.11 -10.00
CA PHE A 15 2.18 0.73 -10.35
C PHE A 15 0.66 0.55 -10.32
N GLU A 16 0.17 -0.50 -10.98
CA GLU A 16 -1.22 -0.95 -10.88
C GLU A 16 -1.30 -2.13 -9.91
N ALA A 17 -2.38 -2.26 -9.15
CA ALA A 17 -2.61 -3.38 -8.24
C ALA A 17 -4.11 -3.60 -8.03
N GLU A 18 -4.46 -4.79 -7.56
CA GLU A 18 -5.82 -5.13 -7.14
C GLU A 18 -5.94 -5.06 -5.62
N VAL A 19 -7.11 -4.60 -5.15
CA VAL A 19 -7.44 -4.63 -3.72
C VAL A 19 -7.86 -6.06 -3.36
N VAL A 20 -7.10 -6.67 -2.45
CA VAL A 20 -7.35 -8.04 -1.98
C VAL A 20 -8.25 -8.04 -0.76
N ALA A 21 -8.06 -7.06 0.13
CA ALA A 21 -8.87 -6.93 1.33
C ALA A 21 -8.93 -5.47 1.80
N VAL A 22 -10.02 -5.17 2.51
CA VAL A 22 -10.26 -3.88 3.16
C VAL A 22 -10.69 -4.15 4.60
N ASP A 23 -10.02 -3.50 5.55
CA ASP A 23 -10.39 -3.50 6.97
C ASP A 23 -10.36 -2.06 7.51
N GLY A 24 -11.55 -1.47 7.65
CA GLY A 24 -11.68 -0.06 8.02
C GLY A 24 -10.98 0.86 7.00
N ASN A 25 -9.89 1.49 7.42
CA ASN A 25 -9.06 2.35 6.56
C ASN A 25 -7.73 1.70 6.14
N ARG A 26 -7.61 0.37 6.26
CA ARG A 26 -6.45 -0.40 5.81
C ARG A 26 -6.79 -1.18 4.56
N ILE A 27 -5.89 -1.12 3.59
CA ILE A 27 -6.04 -1.77 2.30
C ILE A 27 -4.86 -2.73 2.09
N GLU A 28 -5.17 -4.00 1.84
CA GLU A 28 -4.21 -4.99 1.35
C GLU A 28 -4.28 -5.05 -0.17
N LEU A 29 -3.11 -4.95 -0.81
CA LEU A 29 -2.96 -5.07 -2.26
C LEU A 29 -2.32 -6.41 -2.61
N ASP A 30 -2.59 -6.91 -3.82
CA ASP A 30 -1.94 -8.11 -4.35
C ASP A 30 -0.44 -7.87 -4.61
N ARG A 31 -0.07 -6.63 -4.96
CA ARG A 31 1.30 -6.17 -5.15
C ARG A 31 1.48 -4.71 -4.79
N THR A 32 2.67 -4.31 -4.37
CA THR A 32 2.95 -2.91 -4.01
C THR A 32 4.40 -2.51 -4.21
N ALA A 33 4.62 -1.24 -4.59
CA ALA A 33 5.93 -0.59 -4.52
C ALA A 33 6.14 0.18 -3.19
N PHE A 34 5.10 0.35 -2.37
CA PHE A 34 5.25 1.02 -1.06
C PHE A 34 6.04 0.14 -0.09
N TYR A 35 7.12 0.69 0.45
CA TYR A 35 7.89 0.08 1.51
C TYR A 35 7.19 0.24 2.87
N ALA A 36 7.08 -0.86 3.62
CA ALA A 36 6.56 -0.87 4.98
C ALA A 36 7.63 -0.46 5.99
N THR A 37 7.24 0.25 7.06
CA THR A 37 8.19 0.63 8.13
C THR A 37 8.92 -0.61 8.67
N SER A 38 10.24 -0.66 8.53
CA SER A 38 11.06 -1.81 8.94
C SER A 38 12.53 -1.42 9.08
N GLY A 39 13.23 -2.00 10.06
CA GLY A 39 14.68 -1.82 10.22
C GLY A 39 15.14 -0.38 10.49
N GLY A 40 14.25 0.47 11.02
CA GLY A 40 14.52 1.90 11.24
C GLY A 40 14.25 2.79 10.03
N GLN A 41 13.97 2.21 8.86
CA GLN A 41 13.51 2.96 7.70
C GLN A 41 12.01 3.26 7.82
N PRO A 42 11.58 4.52 7.64
CA PRO A 42 10.15 4.88 7.62
C PRO A 42 9.44 4.26 6.41
N HIS A 43 8.12 4.14 6.50
CA HIS A 43 7.29 3.73 5.38
C HIS A 43 7.31 4.77 4.25
N ASP A 44 6.94 4.32 3.06
CA ASP A 44 6.66 5.21 1.95
C ASP A 44 5.28 5.86 2.07
N THR A 45 5.15 7.08 1.54
CA THR A 45 3.88 7.82 1.45
C THR A 45 3.54 8.08 -0.02
N GLY A 46 2.26 8.34 -0.31
CA GLY A 46 1.79 8.52 -1.68
C GLY A 46 0.28 8.42 -1.76
N HIS A 47 -0.24 8.01 -2.92
CA HIS A 47 -1.68 7.92 -3.17
C HIS A 47 -2.06 6.58 -3.80
N LEU A 48 -3.22 6.06 -3.39
CA LEU A 48 -3.95 5.04 -4.14
C LEU A 48 -5.04 5.75 -4.94
N VAL A 49 -5.09 5.52 -6.24
CA VAL A 49 -6.04 6.18 -7.17
C VAL A 49 -6.79 5.11 -7.94
N TRP A 50 -8.11 5.27 -8.06
CA TRP A 50 -8.98 4.39 -8.83
C TRP A 50 -10.03 5.23 -9.57
N ALA A 51 -10.88 4.57 -10.38
CA ALA A 51 -11.80 5.24 -11.30
C ALA A 51 -12.71 6.30 -10.66
N THR A 52 -13.08 6.13 -9.40
CA THR A 52 -14.06 6.99 -8.70
C THR A 52 -13.46 7.80 -7.56
N GLY A 53 -12.15 7.70 -7.29
CA GLY A 53 -11.56 8.39 -6.15
C GLY A 53 -10.07 8.15 -5.94
N ALA A 54 -9.55 8.77 -4.88
CA ALA A 54 -8.19 8.59 -4.43
C ALA A 54 -8.10 8.75 -2.91
N ALA A 55 -7.11 8.09 -2.31
CA ALA A 55 -6.80 8.22 -0.88
C ALA A 55 -5.28 8.33 -0.67
N SER A 56 -4.87 9.10 0.34
CA SER A 56 -3.46 9.25 0.70
C SER A 56 -3.01 8.11 1.59
N VAL A 57 -1.91 7.45 1.26
CA VAL A 57 -1.26 6.45 2.12
C VAL A 57 -0.51 7.18 3.23
N THR A 58 -0.88 6.91 4.48
CA THR A 58 -0.34 7.58 5.68
C THR A 58 0.47 6.67 6.60
N ASP A 59 0.39 5.35 6.42
CA ASP A 59 1.26 4.37 7.08
C ASP A 59 1.25 3.07 6.28
N VAL A 60 2.37 2.35 6.29
CA VAL A 60 2.51 1.03 5.66
C VAL A 60 3.20 0.09 6.63
N ARG A 61 2.53 -1.02 6.97
CA ARG A 61 2.98 -1.98 7.99
C ARG A 61 2.75 -3.41 7.58
N THR A 62 3.63 -4.30 8.04
CA THR A 62 3.34 -5.73 8.04
C THR A 62 2.71 -6.10 9.40
N VAL A 63 1.49 -6.63 9.39
CA VAL A 63 0.77 -7.11 10.58
C VAL A 63 0.37 -8.56 10.33
N ASP A 64 0.81 -9.48 11.17
CA ASP A 64 0.52 -10.92 11.05
C ASP A 64 0.81 -11.51 9.65
N GLY A 65 1.83 -10.97 8.95
CA GLY A 65 2.22 -11.38 7.60
C GLY A 65 1.50 -10.66 6.46
N HIS A 66 0.49 -9.83 6.74
CA HIS A 66 -0.23 -9.02 5.77
C HIS A 66 0.42 -7.65 5.61
N LEU A 67 0.60 -7.18 4.37
CA LEU A 67 1.16 -5.87 4.09
C LEU A 67 0.02 -4.88 3.86
N LEU A 68 -0.21 -4.02 4.86
CA LEU A 68 -1.37 -3.15 4.97
C LEU A 68 -0.98 -1.70 4.73
N HIS A 69 -1.77 -1.01 3.90
CA HIS A 69 -1.66 0.42 3.63
C HIS A 69 -2.78 1.12 4.38
N THR A 70 -2.44 1.89 5.42
CA THR A 70 -3.39 2.77 6.10
C THR A 70 -3.59 4.01 5.25
N VAL A 71 -4.84 4.37 4.98
CA VAL A 71 -5.17 5.52 4.14
C VAL A 71 -5.98 6.58 4.87
N ALA A 72 -5.83 7.81 4.40
CA ALA A 72 -6.70 8.94 4.69
C ALA A 72 -7.46 9.34 3.42
N GLY A 73 -8.78 9.16 3.45
CA GLY A 73 -9.67 9.43 2.32
C GLY A 73 -10.75 8.37 2.15
N PRO A 74 -11.48 8.40 1.02
CA PRO A 74 -12.41 7.35 0.63
C PRO A 74 -11.75 5.98 0.54
N ILE A 75 -12.55 4.92 0.65
CA ILE A 75 -12.10 3.53 0.48
C ILE A 75 -12.67 2.99 -0.83
N PRO A 76 -11.89 2.22 -1.61
CA PRO A 76 -12.42 1.53 -2.79
C PRO A 76 -13.59 0.62 -2.40
N THR A 77 -14.70 0.73 -3.13
CA THR A 77 -15.93 -0.08 -2.97
C THR A 77 -16.02 -1.19 -3.99
#